data_AF-A0A7X6Z8T0-F1
#
_entry.id   AF-A0A7X6Z8T0-F1
#
_cell.length_a   1.000
_cell.length_b   1.000
_cell.length_c   1.000
_cell.angle_alpha   90.00
_cell.angle_beta   90.00
_cell.angle_gamma   90.00
#
_symmetry.space_group_name_H-M   'P 1'
#
loop_
_entity.id
_entity.type
_entity.pdbx_description
1 polymer ?
#
loop_
_entity_poly.entity_id
_entity_poly.type
_entity_poly.pdbx_seq_one_letter_code
_entity_poly.pdbx_strand_id
1 'polypeptide(L)' 'QIGDFLDSLAAFQGADYDKGGQTIRIGAGQITSRRLLLVIPENGAQDWLAESLARLGARAGAANVRFEVVRSGISQADPG' A
#
# COMPACT_ATOMS: atom_id res chain seq x y z
N GLN A 1 -12.17 -3.26 0.69
CA GLN A 1 -11.85 -1.82 0.55
C GLN A 1 -10.38 -1.59 0.93
N ILE A 2 -9.76 -0.46 0.59
CA ILE A 2 -8.33 -0.21 0.89
C ILE A 2 -8.03 -0.20 2.41
N GLY A 3 -9.04 0.11 3.23
CA GLY A 3 -8.95 0.02 4.69
C GLY A 3 -8.73 -1.42 5.18
N ASP A 4 -9.52 -2.38 4.69
CA ASP A 4 -9.37 -3.80 5.04
C ASP A 4 -8.00 -4.34 4.62
N PHE A 5 -7.45 -3.81 3.52
CA PHE A 5 -6.10 -4.16 3.06
C PHE A 5 -5.01 -3.60 3.98
N LEU A 6 -5.17 -2.39 4.52
CA LEU A 6 -4.25 -1.87 5.53
C LEU A 6 -4.27 -2.74 6.79
N ASP A 7 -5.45 -3.17 7.24
CA ASP A 7 -5.57 -4.03 8.41
C ASP A 7 -4.92 -5.40 8.16
N SER A 8 -5.06 -5.97 6.95
CA SER A 8 -4.41 -7.23 6.60
C SER A 8 -2.89 -7.09 6.50
N LEU A 9 -2.37 -5.99 5.94
CA LEU A 9 -0.94 -5.67 5.94
C LEU A 9 -0.40 -5.52 7.36
N ALA A 10 -1.13 -4.87 8.25
CA ALA A 10 -0.75 -4.68 9.63
C ALA A 10 -0.71 -6.00 10.42
N ALA A 11 -1.68 -6.89 10.14
CA ALA A 11 -1.77 -8.22 10.73
C ALA A 11 -0.72 -9.20 10.17
N PHE A 12 -0.06 -8.89 9.05
CA PHE A 12 0.92 -9.77 8.41
C PHE A 12 2.12 -10.04 9.33
N GLN A 13 2.25 -11.30 9.77
CA GLN A 13 3.32 -11.78 10.66
C GLN A 13 4.38 -12.61 9.92
N GLY A 14 4.29 -12.78 8.60
CA GLY A 14 5.24 -13.62 7.86
C GLY A 14 4.61 -14.34 6.69
N ALA A 15 5.45 -15.00 5.90
CA ALA A 15 5.02 -15.84 4.79
C ALA A 15 6.04 -16.93 4.48
N ASP A 16 5.51 -18.04 3.98
CA ASP A 16 6.27 -19.13 3.40
C ASP A 16 5.97 -19.15 1.91
N TYR A 17 7.00 -19.19 1.06
CA TYR A 17 6.82 -19.32 -0.38
C TYR A 17 7.96 -20.09 -1.04
N ASP A 18 7.65 -20.80 -2.11
CA ASP A 18 8.65 -21.53 -2.88
C ASP A 18 9.23 -20.67 -4.00
N LYS A 19 10.55 -20.71 -4.16
CA LYS A 19 11.29 -20.06 -5.24
C LYS A 19 12.40 -20.97 -5.74
N GLY A 20 12.31 -21.42 -6.98
CA GLY A 20 13.34 -22.28 -7.60
C GLY A 20 13.54 -23.61 -6.87
N GLY A 21 12.49 -24.20 -6.32
CA GLY A 21 12.55 -25.45 -5.55
C GLY A 21 13.06 -25.31 -4.12
N GLN A 22 13.33 -24.08 -3.65
CA GLN A 22 13.64 -23.79 -2.26
C GLN A 22 12.46 -23.13 -1.57
N THR A 23 12.08 -23.64 -0.41
CA THR A 23 11.11 -22.99 0.46
C THR A 23 11.79 -21.86 1.23
N ILE A 24 11.34 -20.64 1.01
CA ILE A 24 11.78 -19.44 1.72
C ILE A 24 10.76 -19.14 2.81
N ARG A 25 11.25 -18.88 4.01
CA ARG A 25 10.48 -18.54 5.20
C ARG A 25 10.82 -17.14 5.66
N ILE A 26 9.80 -16.29 5.78
CA ILE A 26 9.92 -14.95 6.36
C ILE A 26 9.15 -14.96 7.68
N GLY A 27 9.87 -15.04 8.80
CA GLY A 27 9.28 -14.93 10.13
C GLY A 27 8.96 -13.49 10.52
N ALA A 28 8.08 -13.30 11.51
CA ALA A 28 7.64 -11.97 11.98
C ALA A 28 8.81 -11.06 12.33
N GLY A 29 9.80 -11.57 13.07
CA GLY A 29 10.99 -10.81 13.47
C GLY A 29 11.94 -10.45 12.33
N GLN A 30 11.76 -11.04 11.14
CA GLN A 30 12.53 -10.70 9.94
C GLN A 30 11.87 -9.57 9.14
N ILE A 31 10.63 -9.21 9.46
CA ILE A 31 9.93 -8.07 8.84
C ILE A 31 10.42 -6.80 9.51
N THR A 32 11.33 -6.10 8.84
CA THR A 32 11.92 -4.85 9.35
C THR A 32 11.06 -3.61 9.07
N SER A 33 10.17 -3.69 8.08
CA SER A 33 9.22 -2.61 7.75
C SER A 33 8.05 -3.13 6.91
N ARG A 34 6.94 -2.38 6.94
CA ARG A 34 5.76 -2.60 6.09
C ARG A 34 5.46 -1.30 5.35
N ARG A 35 5.16 -1.38 4.06
CA ARG A 35 4.88 -0.20 3.22
C ARG A 35 3.68 -0.41 2.32
N LEU A 36 2.82 0.59 2.24
CA LEU A 36 1.80 0.76 1.21
C LEU A 36 2.23 1.89 0.27
N LEU A 37 2.43 1.57 -1.01
CA LEU A 37 2.70 2.54 -2.07
C LEU A 37 1.46 2.71 -2.93
N LEU A 38 0.93 3.93 -2.98
CA LEU A 38 -0.19 4.28 -3.86
C LEU A 38 0.33 5.14 -5.02
N VAL A 39 0.14 4.67 -6.25
CA VAL A 39 0.48 5.42 -7.45
C VAL A 39 -0.78 6.08 -7.99
N ILE A 40 -0.77 7.40 -8.11
CA ILE A 40 -1.89 8.19 -8.65
C ILE A 40 -1.44 9.01 -9.86
N PRO A 41 -2.31 9.26 -10.84
CA PRO A 41 -2.00 10.12 -11.97
C PRO A 41 -1.64 11.55 -11.53
N GLU A 42 -0.77 12.22 -12.28
CA GLU A 42 -0.39 13.62 -12.04
C GLU A 42 -1.60 14.55 -12.17
N ASN A 43 -2.49 14.30 -13.13
CA ASN A 43 -3.74 15.03 -13.33
C ASN A 43 -4.88 14.60 -12.37
N GLY A 44 -4.62 13.67 -11.46
CA GLY A 44 -5.55 13.30 -10.40
C GLY A 44 -5.61 14.38 -9.31
N ALA A 45 -6.35 15.46 -9.57
CA ALA A 45 -6.46 16.63 -8.69
C ALA A 45 -7.88 16.85 -8.14
N GLN A 46 -8.59 15.77 -7.78
CA GLN A 46 -9.95 15.85 -7.26
C GLN A 46 -9.91 16.17 -5.75
N ASP A 47 -10.76 17.09 -5.28
CA ASP A 47 -10.73 17.56 -3.88
C ASP A 47 -10.93 16.44 -2.86
N TRP A 48 -11.81 15.49 -3.15
CA TRP A 48 -12.06 14.33 -2.28
C TRP A 48 -10.83 13.42 -2.12
N LEU A 49 -9.88 13.48 -3.07
CA LEU A 49 -8.67 12.66 -3.05
C LEU A 49 -7.75 13.09 -1.91
N ALA A 50 -7.59 14.39 -1.69
CA ALA A 50 -6.71 14.91 -0.64
C ALA A 50 -7.17 14.45 0.75
N GLU A 51 -8.47 14.59 1.05
CA GLU A 51 -9.05 14.15 2.32
C GLU A 51 -8.94 12.62 2.47
N SER A 52 -9.20 11.88 1.41
CA SER A 52 -9.11 10.42 1.42
C SER A 52 -7.67 9.93 1.65
N LEU A 53 -6.67 10.55 1.01
CA LEU A 53 -5.26 10.24 1.23
C LEU A 53 -4.80 10.59 2.64
N ALA A 54 -5.28 11.70 3.22
CA ALA A 54 -4.99 12.07 4.60
C ALA A 54 -5.55 11.04 5.60
N ARG A 55 -6.82 10.63 5.43
CA ARG A 55 -7.45 9.58 6.26
C ARG A 55 -6.69 8.25 6.15
N LEU A 56 -6.26 7.87 4.94
CA LEU A 56 -5.49 6.65 4.73
C LEU A 56 -4.11 6.72 5.37
N GLY A 57 -3.42 7.85 5.24
CA GLY A 57 -2.12 8.08 5.89
C GLY A 57 -2.21 7.96 7.41
N ALA A 58 -3.25 8.54 8.02
CA ALA A 58 -3.48 8.43 9.47
C ALA A 58 -3.71 6.98 9.91
N ARG A 59 -4.55 6.23 9.19
CA ARG A 59 -4.82 4.81 9.49
C ARG A 59 -3.58 3.94 9.33
N ALA A 60 -2.81 4.14 8.26
CA ALA A 60 -1.55 3.42 8.04
C ALA A 60 -0.53 3.71 9.15
N GLY A 61 -0.41 4.98 9.59
CA GLY A 61 0.45 5.37 10.70
C GLY A 61 0.06 4.69 12.01
N ALA A 62 -1.23 4.65 12.36
CA ALA A 62 -1.73 3.93 13.53
C ALA A 62 -1.43 2.42 13.47
N ALA A 63 -1.34 1.86 12.28
CA ALA A 63 -1.01 0.45 12.03
C ALA A 63 0.50 0.17 11.87
N ASN A 64 1.36 1.18 12.07
CA ASN A 64 2.81 1.12 11.83
C ASN A 64 3.18 0.65 10.41
N VAL A 65 2.37 1.04 9.42
CA VAL A 65 2.60 0.81 7.99
C VAL A 65 3.03 2.13 7.37
N ARG A 66 4.19 2.14 6.72
CA ARG A 66 4.65 3.32 5.98
C ARG A 66 3.73 3.56 4.78
N PHE A 67 3.09 4.72 4.72
CA PHE A 67 2.26 5.12 3.59
C PHE A 67 3.04 6.07 2.68
N GLU A 68 3.07 5.76 1.38
CA GLU A 68 3.75 6.56 0.37
C GLU A 68 2.81 6.77 -0.81
N VAL A 69 2.68 8.02 -1.24
CA VAL A 69 1.90 8.39 -2.43
C VAL A 69 2.87 8.90 -3.48
N VAL A 70 2.89 8.25 -4.62
CA VAL A 70 3.67 8.67 -5.78
C VAL A 70 2.71 9.18 -6.84
N ARG A 71 2.93 10.41 -7.29
CA ARG A 71 2.24 10.96 -8.45
C ARG A 71 3.06 10.60 -9.69
N SER A 72 2.46 9.89 -10.63
CA SER A 72 3.15 9.44 -11.84
C SER A 72 2.18 9.20 -12.98
N GLY A 73 2.62 9.59 -14.18
CA GLY A 73 1.87 9.41 -15.41
C GLY A 73 0.68 10.38 -15.55
N ILE A 74 0.12 10.42 -16.74
CA ILE A 74 -1.10 11.17 -17.04
C ILE A 74 -2.17 10.13 -17.36
N SER A 75 -3.29 10.15 -16.63
CA SER A 75 -4.44 9.35 -17.05
C SER A 75 -5.03 10.00 -18.30
N GLN A 76 -5.02 9.27 -19.41
CA GLN A 76 -5.88 9.60 -20.54
C GLN A 76 -7.31 9.18 -20.18
N ALA A 77 -8.28 10.07 -20.44
CA ALA A 77 -9.68 9.67 -20.41
C ALA A 77 -9.89 8.61 -21.50
N ASP A 78 -10.58 7.53 -21.16
CA ASP A 78 -11.01 6.54 -22.17
C ASP A 78 -11.77 7.29 -23.28
N PRO A 79 -11.40 7.10 -24.56
CA PRO A 79 -12.22 7.57 -25.66
C PRO A 79 -13.44 6.65 -25.70
N GLY A 80 -14.53 7.09 -25.07
CA GLY A 80 -15.82 6.40 -25.11
C GLY A 80 -16.34 6.18 -26.52
#